data_AF-A0A2W5YQ24-F1
#
_entry.id   AF-A0A2W5YQ24-F1
#
_cell.length_a   1.000
_cell.length_b   1.000
_cell.length_c   1.000
_cell.angle_alpha   90.00
_cell.angle_beta   90.00
_cell.angle_gamma   90.00
#
_symmetry.space_group_name_H-M   'P 1'
#
loop_
_entity.id
_entity.type
_entity.pdbx_description
1 polymer ?
#
loop_
_entity_poly.entity_id
_entity_poly.type
_entity_poly.pdbx_seq_one_letter_code
_entity_poly.pdbx_strand_id
1 'polypeptide(L)'
;MVLFEVYKRLRQQRGDRAALTAISLLHRGRVVELTAALAVAAAAISYSEKLPMADSIIVATARRESATIWTQDADFKNFAAVKYRAKRS
;
A
#
# COMPACT_ATOMS: atom_id res chain seq x y z
N MET A 1 -5.21 -2.02 -4.21
CA MET A 1 -4.17 -1.06 -4.66
C MET A 1 -2.78 -1.71 -4.74
N VAL A 2 -2.21 -2.21 -3.63
CA VAL A 2 -0.86 -2.82 -3.62
C VAL A 2 -0.69 -3.94 -4.67
N LEU A 3 -1.70 -4.81 -4.83
CA LEU A 3 -1.69 -5.83 -5.88
C LEU A 3 -1.50 -5.24 -7.29
N PHE A 4 -2.18 -4.14 -7.60
CA PHE A 4 -2.06 -3.47 -8.90
C PHE A 4 -0.64 -2.93 -9.13
N GLU A 5 -0.09 -2.22 -8.15
CA GLU A 5 1.25 -1.62 -8.25
C GLU A 5 2.34 -2.68 -8.38
N VAL A 6 2.29 -3.72 -7.54
CA VAL A 6 3.26 -4.81 -7.56
C VAL A 6 3.19 -5.57 -8.87
N TYR A 7 1.98 -5.91 -9.35
CA TYR A 7 1.82 -6.59 -10.63
C TYR A 7 2.39 -5.75 -11.77
N LYS A 8 1.94 -4.49 -11.89
CA LYS A 8 2.38 -3.56 -12.95
C LYS A 8 3.90 -3.42 -12.95
N ARG A 9 4.50 -3.16 -11.79
CA ARG A 9 5.94 -2.91 -11.66
C ARG A 9 6.77 -4.15 -11.99
N LEU A 10 6.40 -5.32 -11.47
CA LEU A 10 7.14 -6.55 -11.74
C LEU A 10 6.95 -7.02 -13.18
N ARG A 11 5.75 -6.87 -13.76
CA ARG A 11 5.51 -7.20 -15.16
C ARG A 11 6.40 -6.36 -16.08
N GLN A 12 6.49 -5.05 -15.82
CA GLN A 12 7.36 -4.14 -16.58
C GLN A 12 8.85 -4.50 -16.47
N GLN A 13 9.31 -5.00 -15.32
CA GLN A 13 10.74 -5.26 -15.09
C GLN A 13 11.18 -6.70 -15.40
N ARG A 14 10.29 -7.68 -15.23
CA ARG A 14 10.63 -9.11 -15.16
C ARG A 14 9.64 -10.03 -15.88
N GLY A 15 8.61 -9.46 -16.52
CA GLY A 15 7.60 -10.20 -17.28
C GLY A 15 6.48 -10.80 -16.42
N ASP A 16 5.51 -11.41 -17.11
CA ASP A 16 4.22 -11.83 -16.56
C ASP A 16 4.36 -12.90 -15.47
N ARG A 17 5.22 -13.91 -15.68
CA ARG A 17 5.40 -15.03 -14.74
C ARG A 17 5.91 -14.56 -13.37
N ALA A 18 6.84 -13.61 -13.34
CA ALA A 18 7.37 -13.04 -12.10
C ALA A 18 6.29 -12.22 -11.37
N ALA A 19 5.48 -11.45 -12.10
CA ALA A 19 4.39 -10.66 -11.54
C ALA A 19 3.32 -11.56 -10.91
N LEU A 20 2.86 -12.60 -11.62
CA LEU A 20 1.88 -13.56 -11.12
C LEU A 20 2.39 -14.30 -9.87
N THR A 21 3.66 -14.70 -9.86
CA THR A 21 4.28 -15.36 -8.70
C THR A 21 4.23 -14.45 -7.46
N ALA A 22 4.54 -13.16 -7.62
CA ALA A 22 4.48 -12.20 -6.52
C ALA A 22 3.05 -11.95 -6.02
N ILE A 23 2.07 -11.87 -6.93
CA ILE A 23 0.66 -11.73 -6.54
C ILE A 23 0.19 -12.94 -5.74
N SER A 24 0.56 -14.16 -6.14
CA SER A 24 0.25 -15.37 -5.37
C SER A 24 0.82 -15.35 -3.96
N LEU A 25 2.01 -14.75 -3.76
CA LEU A 25 2.58 -14.57 -2.42
C LEU A 25 1.80 -13.55 -1.60
N LEU A 26 1.39 -12.41 -2.21
CA LEU A 26 0.59 -11.39 -1.53
C LEU A 26 -0.79 -11.90 -1.11
N HIS A 27 -1.39 -12.79 -1.89
CA HIS A 27 -2.66 -13.44 -1.56
C HIS A 27 -2.60 -14.37 -0.33
N ARG A 28 -1.40 -14.72 0.17
CA ARG A 28 -1.26 -15.44 1.46
C ARG A 28 -1.55 -14.54 2.67
N GLY A 29 -1.48 -13.22 2.49
CA GLY A 29 -1.93 -12.25 3.48
C GLY A 29 -3.42 -11.93 3.34
N ARG A 30 -3.92 -11.07 4.22
CA ARG A 30 -5.28 -10.52 4.11
C ARG A 30 -5.31 -9.44 3.03
N VAL A 31 -5.97 -9.74 1.91
CA VAL A 31 -6.26 -8.74 0.87
C VAL A 31 -7.50 -7.95 1.30
N VAL A 32 -7.31 -6.65 1.49
CA VAL A 32 -8.38 -5.76 1.91
C VAL A 32 -9.01 -5.09 0.68
N GLU A 33 -10.32 -5.23 0.53
CA GLU A 33 -11.07 -4.63 -0.57
C GLU A 33 -11.19 -3.11 -0.41
N LEU A 34 -11.03 -2.39 -1.53
CA LEU A 34 -11.29 -0.96 -1.62
C LEU A 34 -12.79 -0.71 -1.78
N THR A 35 -13.51 -0.72 -0.67
CA THR A 35 -14.94 -0.42 -0.63
C THR A 35 -15.20 1.09 -0.79
N ALA A 36 -16.42 1.48 -1.15
CA ALA A 36 -16.80 2.90 -1.26
C ALA A 36 -16.53 3.69 0.04
N ALA A 37 -16.85 3.11 1.20
CA ALA A 37 -16.56 3.73 2.50
C ALA A 37 -15.06 3.95 2.72
N LEU A 38 -14.23 2.97 2.34
CA LEU A 38 -12.77 3.10 2.44
C LEU A 38 -12.22 4.16 1.46
N ALA A 39 -12.80 4.25 0.26
CA ALA A 39 -12.43 5.26 -0.72
C ALA A 39 -12.75 6.69 -0.23
N VAL A 40 -13.92 6.91 0.37
CA VAL A 40 -14.28 8.21 0.97
C VAL A 40 -13.35 8.56 2.14
N ALA A 41 -13.06 7.60 3.02
CA ALA A 41 -12.12 7.82 4.11
C ALA A 41 -10.70 8.15 3.60
N ALA A 42 -10.22 7.46 2.55
CA ALA A 42 -8.95 7.76 1.92
C ALA A 42 -8.94 9.16 1.28
N ALA A 43 -10.02 9.58 0.62
CA ALA A 43 -10.12 10.92 0.04
C ALA A 43 -10.07 12.03 1.12
N ALA A 44 -10.73 11.82 2.26
CA ALA A 44 -10.66 12.76 3.39
C ALA A 44 -9.22 12.88 3.93
N ILE A 45 -8.51 11.74 4.08
CA ILE A 45 -7.10 11.70 4.49
C ILE A 45 -6.21 12.40 3.46
N SER A 46 -6.43 12.13 2.17
CA SER A 46 -5.70 12.77 1.07
C SER A 46 -5.80 14.29 1.14
N TYR A 47 -7.01 14.81 1.37
CA TYR A 47 -7.24 16.24 1.50
C TYR A 47 -6.58 16.83 2.75
N SER A 48 -6.78 16.22 3.93
CA SER A 48 -6.28 16.77 5.19
C SER A 48 -4.76 16.70 5.34
N GLU A 49 -4.16 15.62 4.85
CA GLU A 49 -2.74 15.31 5.05
C GLU A 49 -1.91 15.62 3.79
N LYS A 50 -2.55 16.13 2.73
CA LYS A 50 -1.95 16.41 1.41
C LYS A 50 -1.24 15.19 0.81
N LEU A 51 -1.80 14.01 1.06
CA LEU A 51 -1.24 12.75 0.59
C LEU A 51 -1.73 12.43 -0.83
N PRO A 52 -0.88 11.85 -1.69
CA PRO A 52 -1.33 11.21 -2.92
C PRO A 52 -2.42 10.17 -2.66
N MET A 53 -3.26 9.91 -3.67
CA MET A 53 -4.36 8.96 -3.59
C MET A 53 -3.91 7.57 -3.09
N ALA A 54 -2.79 7.06 -3.60
CA ALA A 54 -2.31 5.72 -3.26
C ALA A 54 -1.93 5.60 -1.78
N ASP A 55 -1.12 6.56 -1.31
CA ASP A 55 -0.67 6.61 0.08
C ASP A 55 -1.85 6.79 1.04
N SER A 56 -2.82 7.60 0.65
CA SER A 56 -4.06 7.80 1.42
C SER A 56 -4.88 6.53 1.54
N ILE A 57 -4.96 5.72 0.48
CA ILE A 57 -5.64 4.41 0.53
C ILE A 57 -4.89 3.45 1.48
N ILE A 58 -3.55 3.43 1.46
CA ILE A 58 -2.76 2.62 2.39
C ILE A 58 -3.04 3.04 3.83
N VAL A 59 -2.97 4.35 4.13
CA VAL A 59 -3.19 4.88 5.48
C VAL A 59 -4.62 4.60 5.95
N ALA A 60 -5.64 4.84 5.12
CA ALA A 60 -7.02 4.54 5.44
C ALA A 60 -7.22 3.05 5.75
N THR A 61 -6.60 2.18 4.93
CA THR A 61 -6.66 0.72 5.12
C THR A 61 -6.02 0.34 6.44
N ALA A 62 -4.83 0.85 6.74
CA ALA A 62 -4.12 0.55 7.97
C ALA A 62 -4.89 1.01 9.22
N ARG A 63 -5.44 2.24 9.20
CA ARG A 63 -6.27 2.77 10.29
C ARG A 63 -7.52 1.89 10.51
N ARG A 64 -8.22 1.49 9.44
CA ARG A 64 -9.42 0.64 9.54
C ARG A 64 -9.12 -0.75 10.12
N GLU A 65 -7.97 -1.31 9.75
CA GLU A 65 -7.57 -2.66 10.14
C GLU A 65 -6.70 -2.68 11.41
N SER A 66 -6.48 -1.53 12.06
CA SER A 66 -5.54 -1.36 13.18
C SER A 66 -4.15 -1.94 12.88
N ALA A 67 -3.71 -1.82 11.62
CA ALA A 67 -2.48 -2.42 11.12
C ALA A 67 -1.31 -1.43 11.16
N THR A 68 -0.09 -1.98 11.28
CA THR A 68 1.15 -1.21 11.11
C THR A 68 1.56 -1.17 9.64
N ILE A 69 1.86 0.02 9.12
CA ILE A 69 2.40 0.18 7.76
C ILE A 69 3.90 -0.08 7.80
N TRP A 70 4.38 -1.03 7.00
CA TRP A 70 5.81 -1.24 6.79
C TRP A 70 6.21 -0.64 5.46
N THR A 71 7.18 0.26 5.47
CA THR A 71 7.64 0.94 4.26
C THR A 71 9.15 1.18 4.30
N GLN A 72 9.75 1.27 3.13
CA GLN A 72 11.13 1.74 2.95
C GLN A 72 11.15 3.16 2.34
N ASP A 73 9.98 3.75 2.17
CA ASP A 73 9.82 5.10 1.69
C ASP A 73 9.89 6.07 2.88
N ALA A 74 10.80 7.03 2.78
CA ALA A 74 10.99 8.03 3.82
C ALA A 74 9.82 9.02 3.90
N ASP A 75 9.04 9.15 2.82
CA ASP A 75 7.92 10.08 2.73
C ASP A 75 6.78 9.70 3.68
N PHE A 76 6.74 8.43 4.11
CA PHE A 76 5.76 7.93 5.07
C PHE A 76 6.16 8.12 6.54
N LYS A 77 7.36 8.64 6.85
CA LYS A 77 7.86 8.72 8.24
C LYS A 77 6.99 9.55 9.18
N ASN A 78 6.19 10.47 8.64
CA ASN A 78 5.36 11.37 9.43
C ASN A 78 3.97 10.81 9.77
N PHE A 79 3.61 9.60 9.32
CA PHE A 79 2.31 9.00 9.61
C PHE A 79 2.35 8.08 10.83
N ALA A 80 1.35 8.21 11.70
CA ALA A 80 1.15 7.32 12.84
C ALA A 80 1.10 5.85 12.39
N ALA A 81 1.74 4.97 13.17
CA ALA A 81 1.85 3.53 12.90
C ALA A 81 2.65 3.12 11.64
N VAL A 82 3.56 3.97 11.16
CA VAL A 82 4.56 3.58 10.15
C VAL A 82 5.82 3.05 10.81
N LYS A 83 6.24 1.83 10.43
CA LYS A 83 7.58 1.30 10.70
C LYS A 83 8.42 1.37 9.44
N TYR A 84 9.36 2.32 9.44
CA TYR A 84 10.38 2.42 8.42
C TYR A 84 11.43 1.32 8.61
N ARG A 85 11.74 0.58 7.55
CA ARG A 85 12.97 -0.25 7.50
C ARG A 85 13.87 0.27 6.41
N ALA A 86 15.06 0.73 6.78
CA ALA A 86 16.08 1.10 5.82
C ALA A 86 16.44 -0.12 4.95
N LYS A 87 16.67 0.12 3.66
CA LYS A 87 17.18 -0.90 2.74
C LYS A 87 18.53 -1.38 3.26
N ARG A 88 18.66 -2.67 3.56
CA ARG A 88 20.00 -3.28 3.74
C ARG A 88 20.59 -3.44 2.34
N SER A 89 21.71 -2.75 2.12
CA SER A 89 22.59 -2.87 0.95
C SER A 89 23.11 -4.29 0.81
#